data_AF-A0A2D6JSQ5-F1
#
_entry.id   AF-A0A2D6JSQ5-F1
#
_cell.length_a   1.000
_cell.length_b   1.000
_cell.length_c   1.000
_cell.angle_alpha   90.00
_cell.angle_beta   90.00
_cell.angle_gamma   90.00
#
_symmetry.space_group_name_H-M   'P 1'
#
loop_
_entity.id
_entity.type
_entity.pdbx_description
1 polymer ?
#
loop_
_entity_poly.entity_id
_entity_poly.type
_entity_poly.pdbx_seq_one_letter_code
_entity_poly.pdbx_strand_id
1 'polypeptide(L)' 'MNDNNDITVAARNFLERFGDKAPAEAQRRARELQEAGKGGGHVTWMLIYDEVRVLLKGGADETNP' A
#
# COMPACT_ATOMS: atom_id res chain seq x y z
N MET A 1 -7.58 12.27 14.07
CA MET A 1 -7.73 11.37 12.91
C MET A 1 -6.97 10.11 13.27
N ASN A 2 -7.51 8.94 12.96
CA ASN A 2 -6.94 7.66 13.39
C ASN A 2 -6.06 7.17 12.23
N ASP A 3 -4.76 7.46 12.28
CA ASP A 3 -3.83 7.31 11.15
C ASP A 3 -3.87 5.91 10.51
N ASN A 4 -4.17 4.88 11.31
CA ASN A 4 -4.34 3.50 10.82
C ASN A 4 -5.54 3.32 9.88
N ASN A 5 -6.66 4.02 10.14
CA ASN A 5 -7.84 3.96 9.27
C ASN A 5 -7.55 4.62 7.91
N ASP A 6 -6.72 5.66 7.90
CA ASP A 6 -6.35 6.37 6.68
C ASP A 6 -5.42 5.52 5.79
N ILE A 7 -4.51 4.74 6.39
CA ILE A 7 -3.66 3.80 5.64
C ILE A 7 -4.49 2.68 5.00
N THR A 8 -5.40 2.05 5.73
CA THR A 8 -6.23 0.96 5.18
C THR A 8 -7.14 1.45 4.05
N VAL A 9 -7.75 2.64 4.18
CA VAL A 9 -8.55 3.23 3.09
C VAL A 9 -7.67 3.56 1.88
N ALA A 10 -6.49 4.15 2.10
CA ALA A 10 -5.55 4.43 1.03
C ALA A 10 -5.11 3.15 0.31
N ALA A 11 -4.78 2.09 1.05
CA ALA A 11 -4.37 0.80 0.51
C ALA A 11 -5.48 0.13 -0.31
N ARG A 12 -6.73 0.15 0.15
CA ARG A 12 -7.88 -0.36 -0.62
C ARG A 12 -8.08 0.39 -1.92
N ASN A 13 -8.14 1.73 -1.88
CA ASN A 13 -8.27 2.55 -3.08
C ASN A 13 -7.10 2.33 -4.05
N PHE A 14 -5.90 2.11 -3.52
CA PHE A 14 -4.72 1.84 -4.32
C PHE A 14 -4.78 0.47 -4.99
N LEU A 15 -5.24 -0.54 -4.26
CA LEU A 15 -5.46 -1.89 -4.76
C LEU A 15 -6.56 -1.91 -5.83
N GLU A 16 -7.68 -1.22 -5.62
CA GLU A 16 -8.75 -1.09 -6.62
C GLU A 16 -8.26 -0.45 -7.92
N ARG A 17 -7.33 0.52 -7.82
CA ARG A 17 -6.79 1.23 -8.98
C ARG A 17 -5.73 0.44 -9.76
N PHE A 18 -4.87 -0.30 -9.07
CA PHE A 18 -3.68 -0.93 -9.67
C PHE A 18 -3.72 -2.47 -9.69
N GLY A 19 -4.70 -3.08 -9.01
CA GLY A 19 -4.83 -4.53 -8.87
C GLY A 19 -3.54 -5.16 -8.35
N ASP A 20 -3.13 -6.27 -8.95
CA ASP A 20 -1.92 -7.02 -8.57
C ASP A 20 -0.61 -6.21 -8.70
N LYS A 21 -0.63 -5.09 -9.43
CA LYS A 21 0.53 -4.17 -9.55
C LYS A 21 0.65 -3.20 -8.37
N ALA A 22 -0.37 -3.11 -7.52
CA ALA A 22 -0.41 -2.17 -6.40
C ALA A 22 0.82 -2.28 -5.47
N PRO A 23 1.35 -3.46 -5.09
CA PRO A 23 2.57 -3.53 -4.29
C PRO A 23 3.78 -2.89 -4.98
N ALA A 24 3.98 -3.18 -6.26
CA ALA A 24 5.12 -2.65 -7.01
C ALA A 24 5.03 -1.12 -7.14
N GLU A 25 3.84 -0.57 -7.40
CA GLU A 25 3.61 0.87 -7.50
C GLU A 25 3.76 1.60 -6.15
N ALA A 26 3.29 1.00 -5.05
CA ALA A 26 3.45 1.58 -3.72
C ALA A 26 4.94 1.63 -3.32
N GLN A 27 5.68 0.55 -3.58
CA GLN A 27 7.12 0.49 -3.34
C GLN A 27 7.90 1.50 -4.20
N ARG A 28 7.53 1.65 -5.48
CA ARG A 28 8.13 2.65 -6.38
C ARG A 28 7.98 4.06 -5.82
N ARG A 29 6.77 4.44 -5.40
CA ARG A 29 6.49 5.76 -4.80
C ARG A 29 7.23 5.96 -3.48
N ALA A 30 7.33 4.93 -2.64
CA ALA A 30 8.13 5.00 -1.41
C ALA A 30 9.60 5.32 -1.72
N ARG A 31 10.18 4.68 -2.75
CA ARG A 31 11.57 4.94 -3.18
C ARG A 31 11.73 6.35 -3.73
N GLU A 32 10.83 6.81 -4.61
CA GLU A 32 10.90 8.18 -5.17
C GLU A 32 10.88 9.25 -4.06
N LEU A 33 10.10 9.03 -3.01
CA LEU A 33 10.06 9.94 -1.86
C LEU A 33 11.31 9.85 -0.99
N GLN A 34 11.90 8.67 -0.86
CA GLN A 34 13.19 8.50 -0.18
C GLN A 34 14.30 9.25 -0.92
N GLU A 35 14.38 9.09 -2.24
CA GLU A 35 15.35 9.76 -3.11
C GLU A 35 15.18 11.28 -3.09
N ALA A 36 13.94 11.76 -2.98
CA ALA A 36 13.61 13.18 -2.81
C ALA A 36 13.83 13.72 -1.37
N GLY A 37 14.33 12.90 -0.44
CA GLY A 37 14.57 13.30 0.96
C GLY A 37 13.29 13.49 1.80
N LYS A 38 12.13 13.02 1.31
CA LYS A 38 10.83 13.14 1.97
C LYS A 38 10.55 11.94 2.88
N GLY A 39 11.30 11.84 3.98
CA GLY A 39 11.26 10.70 4.91
C GLY A 39 9.85 10.36 5.43
N GLY A 40 9.05 11.36 5.81
CA GLY A 40 7.67 11.12 6.26
C GLY A 40 6.79 10.49 5.17
N GLY A 41 6.90 10.97 3.93
CA GLY A 41 6.18 10.40 2.80
C GLY A 41 6.64 8.98 2.46
N HIS A 42 7.95 8.71 2.55
CA HIS A 42 8.49 7.36 2.39
C HIS A 42 7.86 6.39 3.39
N VAL A 43 7.82 6.74 4.67
CA VAL A 43 7.24 5.90 5.72
C VAL A 43 5.75 5.65 5.45
N THR A 44 4.97 6.68 5.12
CA THR A 44 3.55 6.52 4.77
C THR A 44 3.35 5.56 3.60
N TRP A 45 4.15 5.65 2.54
CA TRP A 45 4.04 4.75 1.40
C TRP A 45 4.50 3.32 1.69
N MET A 46 5.45 3.12 2.60
CA MET A 46 5.82 1.80 3.09
C MET A 46 4.68 1.14 3.89
N LEU A 47 3.98 1.91 4.73
CA LEU A 47 2.79 1.40 5.45
C LEU A 47 1.66 1.01 4.47
N ILE A 48 1.41 1.83 3.44
CA ILE A 48 0.46 1.50 2.38
C ILE A 48 0.90 0.23 1.63
N TYR A 49 2.19 0.09 1.31
CA TYR A 49 2.73 -1.10 0.65
C TYR A 49 2.48 -2.38 1.45
N ASP A 50 2.77 -2.35 2.76
CA ASP A 50 2.57 -3.51 3.63
C ASP A 50 1.10 -3.88 3.73
N GLU A 51 0.22 -2.89 3.88
CA GLU A 51 -1.24 -3.11 3.93
C GLU A 51 -1.79 -3.67 2.61
N VAL A 52 -1.34 -3.16 1.46
CA VAL A 52 -1.72 -3.70 0.14
C VAL A 52 -1.34 -5.17 0.02
N ARG A 53 -0.16 -5.57 0.54
CA ARG A 53 0.27 -6.98 0.52
C ARG A 53 -0.59 -7.86 1.43
N VAL A 54 -0.97 -7.34 2.59
CA VAL A 54 -1.89 -8.04 3.51
C VAL A 54 -3.25 -8.24 2.84
N LEU A 55 -3.82 -7.19 2.23
CA LEU A 55 -5.11 -7.26 1.54
C LEU A 55 -5.08 -8.22 0.35
N LEU A 56 -4.02 -8.20 -0.46
CA LEU A 56 -3.85 -9.14 -1.57
C LEU A 56 -3.75 -10.60 -1.11
N LYS A 57 -3.01 -10.83 -0.02
CA LYS A 57 -2.87 -12.19 0.55
C LYS A 57 -4.19 -12.66 1.18
N GLY A 58 -4.89 -11.80 1.90
CA GLY A 58 -6.20 -12.12 2.49
C GLY A 58 -7.29 -12.37 1.45
N GLY A 59 -7.29 -11.62 0.35
CA GLY A 59 -8.19 -11.85 -0.79
C GLY A 59 -7.86 -13.12 -1.59
N ALA A 60 -6.60 -13.56 -1.59
CA ALA A 60 -6.20 -14.83 -2.20
C ALA A 60 -6.75 -16.04 -1.41
N ASP A 61 -6.85 -15.95 -0.08
CA ASP A 61 -7.39 -17.02 0.76
C ASP A 61 -8.93 -17.16 0.66
N GLU A 62 -9.67 -16.10 0.32
CA GLU A 62 -11.14 -16.15 0.11
C GLU A 62 -11.56 -16.75 -1.26
N THR A 63 -10.61 -17.13 -2.13
CA THR A 63 -10.91 -17.69 -3.46
C THR A 63 -10.58 -19.17 -3.63
N ASN A 64 -10.27 -19.89 -2.55
CA ASN A 64 -10.09 -21.34 -2.60
C ASN A 64 -11.38 -22.06 -2.15
N PRO A 65 -12.12 -22.73 -3.05
CA PRO A 65 -13.41 -23.38 -2.78
C PRO A 65 -13.30 -24.62 -1.87
#